data_AF-A0A239ALW5-F1
#
_entry.id   AF-A0A239ALW5-F1
#
_cell.length_a   1.000
_cell.length_b   1.000
_cell.length_c   1.000
_cell.angle_alpha   90.00
_cell.angle_beta   90.00
_cell.angle_gamma   90.00
#
_symmetry.space_group_name_H-M   'P 1'
#
loop_
_entity.id
_entity.type
_entity.pdbx_description
1 polymer ?
#
loop_
_entity_poly.entity_id
_entity_poly.type
_entity_poly.pdbx_seq_one_letter_code
_entity_poly.pdbx_strand_id
1 'polypeptide(L)'
;MVTTEIPATRKSSSTTKTFELLETVASAGTAGASPYDLAAASHVAVSTAHRYAASLLELGVLEKDGGGRYRLVDITMTKKDTIDHPDRPSRFAYGATQIEAEVPYTVFEDSPSVDMSVALHNPTDTAKSYEYWTCTTLAPGEESTWGSPTMDIVTNVDTFRCDSAYRWMADVEQPAHPQTPTDRYLVLDKIKKMSEWRGDGIAYGQDLATTPQNNFWGVVNHENRESAVRVGDKTITPGMKFWEWGQNGSFDTTIFRRGSSERPYIELWAGTSDRFFSPAVLQPHQTGSWTESLAPALGLADVTNATADGAAHVGFAHDDEGVSVTASVFTTLIGQDVTAALVDDSTGSTLTSATHG
;
A
#
# COMPACT_ATOMS: atom_id res chain seq x y z
N MET A 1 7.11 -30.54 38.60
CA MET A 1 7.68 -29.35 37.94
C MET A 1 7.27 -28.15 38.76
N VAL A 2 8.23 -27.46 39.37
CA VAL A 2 7.99 -26.18 40.04
C VAL A 2 8.01 -25.12 38.96
N THR A 3 6.87 -24.47 38.69
CA THR A 3 6.80 -23.25 37.89
C THR A 3 7.41 -22.12 38.70
N THR A 4 8.68 -21.81 38.44
CA THR A 4 9.27 -20.54 38.85
C THR A 4 8.61 -19.43 38.04
N GLU A 5 7.67 -18.71 38.64
CA GLU A 5 7.28 -17.39 38.16
C GLU A 5 8.52 -16.50 38.10
N ILE A 6 8.77 -15.91 36.93
CA ILE A 6 9.80 -14.89 36.76
C ILE A 6 9.32 -13.66 37.53
N PRO A 7 10.09 -13.12 38.50
CA PRO A 7 9.70 -11.91 39.21
C PRO A 7 9.49 -10.77 38.22
N ALA A 8 8.37 -10.04 38.35
CA ALA A 8 8.12 -8.83 37.57
C ALA A 8 9.36 -7.92 37.64
N THR A 9 10.00 -7.71 36.50
CA THR A 9 11.21 -6.89 36.40
C THR A 9 10.90 -5.47 36.87
N ARG A 10 11.73 -4.94 37.78
CA ARG A 10 11.60 -3.59 38.33
C ARG A 10 11.83 -2.58 37.21
N LYS A 11 10.78 -2.07 36.56
CA LYS A 11 10.88 -1.03 35.53
C LYS A 11 11.34 0.28 36.18
N SER A 12 12.31 0.96 35.55
CA SER A 12 12.72 2.31 36.00
C SER A 12 11.56 3.29 35.82
N SER A 13 11.31 4.14 36.81
CA SER A 13 10.29 5.18 36.71
C SER A 13 10.55 6.11 35.53
N SER A 14 11.82 6.42 35.23
CA SER A 14 12.18 7.24 34.07
C SER A 14 11.79 6.59 32.76
N THR A 15 12.02 5.28 32.61
CA THR A 15 11.66 4.52 31.42
C THR A 15 10.14 4.47 31.24
N THR A 16 9.39 4.22 32.31
CA THR A 16 7.92 4.27 32.28
C THR A 16 7.43 5.65 31.80
N LYS A 17 7.97 6.75 32.35
CA LYS A 17 7.58 8.10 31.95
C LYS A 17 7.96 8.43 30.50
N THR A 18 9.07 7.91 30.00
CA THR A 18 9.44 8.03 28.59
C THR A 18 8.42 7.34 27.68
N PHE A 19 7.94 6.14 28.03
CA PHE A 19 6.93 5.45 27.23
C PHE A 19 5.56 6.14 27.27
N GLU A 20 5.09 6.59 28.43
CA GLU A 20 3.83 7.38 28.54
C GLU A 20 3.89 8.65 27.66
N LEU A 21 5.06 9.29 27.59
CA LEU A 21 5.29 10.46 26.75
C LEU A 21 5.28 10.09 25.26
N LEU A 22 5.93 9.00 24.88
CA LEU A 22 5.91 8.49 23.49
C LEU A 22 4.50 8.10 23.05
N GLU A 23 3.71 7.46 23.91
CA GLU A 23 2.31 7.14 23.68
C GLU A 23 1.51 8.43 23.43
N THR A 24 1.67 9.45 24.27
CA THR A 24 1.02 10.76 24.06
C THR A 24 1.38 11.41 22.72
N VAL A 25 2.63 11.29 22.29
CA VAL A 25 3.06 11.80 20.98
C VAL A 25 2.47 10.96 19.85
N ALA A 26 2.48 9.64 19.98
CA ALA A 26 1.93 8.71 19.00
C ALA A 26 0.44 8.96 18.78
N SER A 27 -0.35 9.05 19.84
CA SER A 27 -1.79 9.31 19.76
C SER A 27 -2.12 10.71 19.21
N ALA A 28 -1.19 11.67 19.32
CA ALA A 28 -1.35 12.98 18.71
C ALA A 28 -1.11 12.99 17.18
N GLY A 29 -0.49 11.93 16.65
CA GLY A 29 -0.21 11.76 15.22
C GLY A 29 0.46 12.98 14.59
N THR A 30 -0.01 13.36 13.39
CA THR A 30 0.51 14.50 12.63
C THR A 30 0.21 15.86 13.26
N ALA A 31 -0.77 15.96 14.15
CA ALA A 31 -1.05 17.21 14.89
C ALA A 31 0.04 17.49 15.94
N GLY A 32 0.76 16.46 16.40
CA GLY A 32 1.82 16.53 17.39
C GLY A 32 1.35 16.95 18.79
N ALA A 33 2.19 16.72 19.80
CA ALA A 33 1.89 17.00 21.20
C ALA A 33 2.71 18.19 21.72
N SER A 34 2.08 19.12 22.43
CA SER A 34 2.78 20.25 23.07
C SER A 34 3.51 19.78 24.34
N PRO A 35 4.52 20.54 24.84
CA PRO A 35 5.16 20.23 26.12
C PRO A 35 4.18 20.11 27.31
N TYR A 36 3.03 20.79 27.24
CA TYR A 36 1.99 20.72 28.26
C TYR A 36 1.18 19.43 28.19
N ASP A 37 0.87 18.96 26.98
CA ASP A 37 0.18 17.69 26.75
C ASP A 37 1.03 16.54 27.31
N LEU A 38 2.32 16.55 27.00
CA LEU A 38 3.29 15.57 27.49
C LEU A 38 3.40 15.55 29.02
N ALA A 39 3.44 16.73 29.64
CA ALA A 39 3.54 16.87 31.09
C ALA A 39 2.27 16.38 31.80
N ALA A 40 1.10 16.71 31.25
CA ALA A 40 -0.18 16.29 31.78
C ALA A 40 -0.34 14.76 31.74
N ALA A 41 -0.08 14.15 30.59
CA ALA A 41 -0.25 12.72 30.37
C ALA A 41 0.75 11.87 31.19
N SER A 42 2.01 12.30 31.27
CA SER A 42 3.03 11.56 32.05
C SER A 42 3.05 11.93 33.54
N HIS A 43 2.16 12.82 34.00
CA HIS A 43 2.08 13.29 35.39
C HIS A 43 3.42 13.81 35.93
N VAL A 44 4.13 14.62 35.15
CA VAL A 44 5.40 15.25 35.54
C VAL A 44 5.35 16.77 35.33
N ALA A 45 6.29 17.49 35.93
CA ALA A 45 6.46 18.91 35.63
C ALA A 45 6.84 19.12 34.15
N VAL A 46 6.38 20.23 33.55
CA VAL A 46 6.70 20.58 32.15
C VAL A 46 8.21 20.60 31.88
N SER A 47 9.02 21.05 32.84
CA SER A 47 10.49 21.01 32.74
C SER A 47 11.07 19.59 32.70
N THR A 48 10.39 18.62 33.31
CA THR A 48 10.77 17.20 33.25
C THR A 48 10.33 16.57 31.92
N ALA A 49 9.11 16.85 31.46
CA ALA A 49 8.65 16.41 30.14
C ALA A 49 9.57 16.95 29.02
N HIS A 50 9.98 18.22 29.10
CA HIS A 50 10.94 18.80 28.16
C HIS A 50 12.27 18.06 28.16
N ARG A 51 12.81 17.67 29.33
CA ARG A 51 14.07 16.92 29.39
C ARG A 51 13.95 15.53 28.72
N TYR A 52 12.85 14.82 28.94
CA TYR A 52 12.61 13.55 28.25
C TYR A 52 12.47 13.75 26.74
N ALA A 53 11.67 14.73 26.31
CA ALA A 53 11.48 15.02 24.90
C ALA A 53 12.80 15.46 24.23
N ALA A 54 13.64 16.23 24.91
CA ALA A 54 14.97 16.61 24.42
C ALA A 54 15.88 15.38 24.22
N SER A 55 15.89 14.44 25.16
CA SER A 55 16.63 13.19 24.97
C SER A 55 16.11 12.36 23.80
N LEU A 56 14.79 12.32 23.60
CA LEU A 56 14.19 11.61 22.47
C LEU A 56 14.43 12.33 21.12
N LEU A 57 14.51 13.66 21.11
CA LEU A 57 14.97 14.43 19.95
C LEU A 57 16.43 14.09 19.60
N GLU A 58 17.32 14.04 20.59
CA GLU A 58 18.73 13.67 20.40
C GLU A 58 18.89 12.23 19.89
N LEU A 59 17.99 11.32 20.30
CA LEU A 59 17.97 9.93 19.83
C LEU A 59 17.29 9.76 18.46
N GLY A 60 16.71 10.82 17.89
CA GLY A 60 15.97 10.74 16.62
C GLY A 60 14.68 9.92 16.73
N VAL A 61 14.08 9.85 17.92
CA VAL A 61 12.77 9.22 18.15
C VAL A 61 11.64 10.24 18.00
N LEU A 62 11.92 11.50 18.34
CA LEU A 62 11.00 12.62 18.14
C LEU A 62 11.56 13.62 17.13
N GLU A 63 10.66 14.33 16.46
CA GLU A 63 10.92 15.62 15.82
C GLU A 63 10.15 16.73 16.52
N LYS A 64 10.53 17.99 16.25
CA LYS A 64 9.86 19.17 16.81
C LYS A 64 9.55 20.17 15.71
N ASP A 65 8.28 20.47 15.51
CA ASP A 65 7.84 21.40 14.47
C ASP A 65 8.15 22.87 14.82
N GLY A 66 7.93 23.77 13.86
CA GLY A 66 8.14 25.21 14.04
C GLY A 66 7.23 25.86 15.09
N GLY A 67 6.13 25.19 15.46
CA GLY A 67 5.23 25.57 16.56
C GLY A 67 5.66 25.02 17.92
N GLY A 68 6.72 24.20 17.95
CA GLY A 68 7.26 23.59 19.16
C GLY A 68 6.53 22.36 19.66
N ARG A 69 5.69 21.74 18.82
CA ARG A 69 5.02 20.45 19.12
C ARG A 69 5.93 19.30 18.73
N TYR A 70 5.87 18.21 19.48
CA TYR A 70 6.63 17.00 19.27
C TYR A 70 5.83 15.98 18.47
N ARG A 71 6.50 15.28 17.54
CA ARG A 71 5.95 14.16 16.76
C ARG A 71 6.93 13.01 16.82
N LEU A 72 6.45 11.77 16.65
CA LEU A 72 7.36 10.66 16.38
C LEU A 72 8.11 10.98 15.08
N VAL A 73 9.39 10.62 15.03
CA VAL A 73 10.12 10.65 13.76
C VAL A 73 9.48 9.61 12.86
N ASP A 74 8.84 10.08 11.77
CA ASP A 74 8.48 9.21 10.66
C ASP A 74 9.76 8.54 10.14
N ILE A 75 9.67 7.28 9.72
CA ILE A 75 10.77 6.70 8.97
C ILE A 75 10.75 7.40 7.61
N THR A 76 11.57 8.43 7.45
CA THR A 76 11.63 9.21 6.22
C THR A 76 12.78 8.72 5.35
N MET A 77 12.43 8.13 4.21
CA MET A 77 13.40 7.80 3.18
C MET A 77 13.59 9.01 2.26
N THR A 78 14.83 9.46 2.07
CA THR A 78 15.14 10.53 1.11
C THR A 78 16.09 10.04 0.04
N LYS A 79 15.91 10.55 -1.18
CA LYS A 79 16.81 10.28 -2.30
C LYS A 79 16.82 11.44 -3.27
N LYS A 80 18.01 11.98 -3.55
CA LYS A 80 18.24 12.80 -4.74
C LYS A 80 18.70 11.94 -5.89
N ASP A 81 18.04 12.04 -7.03
CA ASP A 81 18.44 11.33 -8.24
C ASP A 81 19.61 12.04 -8.93
N THR A 82 20.82 11.68 -8.53
CA THR A 82 22.07 12.16 -9.10
C THR A 82 22.75 11.13 -10.01
N ILE A 83 22.07 10.04 -10.35
CA ILE A 83 22.69 8.88 -10.99
C ILE A 83 22.46 8.94 -12.51
N ASP A 84 23.54 8.99 -13.27
CA ASP A 84 23.51 8.74 -14.71
C ASP A 84 24.45 7.57 -15.02
N HIS A 85 23.86 6.42 -15.38
CA HIS A 85 24.63 5.23 -15.69
C HIS A 85 25.21 5.34 -17.12
N PRO A 86 26.55 5.28 -17.29
CA PRO A 86 27.17 5.46 -18.61
C PRO A 86 26.79 4.35 -19.60
N ASP A 87 26.55 3.13 -19.11
CA ASP A 87 26.21 1.97 -19.93
C ASP A 87 24.68 1.69 -19.96
N ARG A 88 23.85 2.72 -19.73
CA ARG A 88 22.40 2.55 -19.71
C ARG A 88 21.85 2.16 -21.09
N PRO A 89 20.94 1.17 -21.18
CA PRO A 89 20.24 0.88 -22.43
C PRO A 89 19.50 2.13 -22.94
N SER A 90 19.41 2.28 -24.26
CA SER A 90 18.87 3.49 -24.92
C SER A 90 17.45 3.89 -24.46
N ARG A 91 16.63 2.92 -24.05
CA ARG A 91 15.27 3.16 -23.54
C ARG A 91 15.23 3.92 -22.20
N PHE A 92 16.30 3.88 -21.41
CA PHE A 92 16.40 4.63 -20.15
C PHE A 92 16.99 6.01 -20.44
N ALA A 93 16.24 6.89 -21.09
CA ALA A 93 16.80 8.04 -21.80
C ALA A 93 17.23 9.24 -20.91
N TYR A 94 16.69 9.37 -19.69
CA TYR A 94 16.65 10.65 -18.96
C TYR A 94 17.86 10.96 -18.06
N GLY A 95 18.73 9.98 -17.78
CA GLY A 95 19.91 10.18 -16.92
C GLY A 95 19.57 10.74 -15.54
N ALA A 96 20.49 11.47 -14.92
CA ALA A 96 20.28 12.08 -13.60
C ALA A 96 19.28 13.24 -13.67
N THR A 97 18.10 13.07 -13.06
CA THR A 97 17.03 14.08 -13.10
C THR A 97 17.22 15.22 -12.11
N GLN A 98 18.02 15.01 -11.05
CA GLN A 98 18.16 15.88 -9.87
C GLN A 98 16.89 16.00 -9.02
N ILE A 99 15.84 15.23 -9.30
CA ILE A 99 14.63 15.20 -8.48
C ILE A 99 14.98 14.72 -7.07
N GLU A 100 14.37 15.38 -6.09
CA GLU A 100 14.50 15.07 -4.68
C GLU A 100 13.22 14.36 -4.24
N ALA A 101 13.35 13.11 -3.83
CA ALA A 101 12.28 12.30 -3.26
C ALA A 101 12.40 12.29 -1.74
N GLU A 102 11.27 12.49 -1.07
CA GLU A 102 11.08 12.33 0.36
C GLU A 102 9.85 11.47 0.59
N VAL A 103 10.01 10.41 1.40
CA VAL A 103 8.96 9.42 1.64
C VAL A 103 8.88 9.09 3.13
N PRO A 104 8.09 9.85 3.93
CA PRO A 104 7.75 9.48 5.30
C PRO A 104 6.83 8.26 5.31
N TYR A 105 7.13 7.30 6.19
CA TYR A 105 6.26 6.20 6.55
C TYR A 105 5.69 6.43 7.95
N THR A 106 4.35 6.39 8.05
CA THR A 106 3.62 6.59 9.28
C THR A 106 2.86 5.31 9.65
N VAL A 107 2.95 4.93 10.92
CA VAL A 107 2.15 3.86 11.54
C VAL A 107 1.27 4.48 12.62
N PHE A 108 0.11 3.89 12.85
CA PHE A 108 -0.89 4.43 13.75
C PHE A 108 -1.11 3.49 14.94
N GLU A 109 -1.48 4.06 16.09
CA GLU A 109 -1.83 3.29 17.28
C GLU A 109 -3.19 2.60 17.14
N ASP A 110 -4.12 3.26 16.45
CA ASP A 110 -5.52 2.91 16.27
C ASP A 110 -5.84 2.38 14.87
N SER A 111 -4.82 2.03 14.09
CA SER A 111 -5.00 1.44 12.76
C SER A 111 -3.86 0.48 12.40
N PRO A 112 -4.16 -0.66 11.76
CA PRO A 112 -3.14 -1.58 11.25
C PRO A 112 -2.52 -1.12 9.93
N SER A 113 -2.93 0.04 9.40
CA SER A 113 -2.42 0.59 8.15
C SER A 113 -1.03 1.19 8.31
N VAL A 114 -0.28 1.19 7.20
CA VAL A 114 0.94 1.97 7.04
C VAL A 114 0.71 2.98 5.92
N ASP A 115 0.90 4.26 6.23
CA ASP A 115 0.84 5.32 5.23
C ASP A 115 2.24 5.62 4.70
N MET A 116 2.36 5.64 3.38
CA MET A 116 3.55 6.07 2.65
C MET A 116 3.23 7.42 1.98
N SER A 117 3.73 8.51 2.56
CA SER A 117 3.53 9.84 2.01
C SER A 117 4.67 10.18 1.07
N VAL A 118 4.41 10.33 -0.22
CA VAL A 118 5.45 10.59 -1.22
C VAL A 118 5.49 12.08 -1.55
N ALA A 119 6.68 12.67 -1.59
CA ALA A 119 6.92 13.98 -2.15
C ALA A 119 8.09 13.92 -3.15
N LEU A 120 7.84 14.36 -4.38
CA LEU A 120 8.85 14.50 -5.42
C LEU A 120 9.00 15.97 -5.77
N HIS A 121 10.17 16.55 -5.51
CA HIS A 121 10.50 17.94 -5.80
C HIS A 121 11.49 18.04 -6.96
N ASN A 122 11.21 18.91 -7.93
CA ASN A 122 12.17 19.29 -8.96
C ASN A 122 12.86 20.61 -8.56
N PRO A 123 14.10 20.58 -8.02
CA PRO A 123 14.78 21.80 -7.58
C PRO A 123 15.39 22.62 -8.73
N THR A 124 15.20 22.21 -9.99
CA THR A 124 15.89 22.79 -11.14
C THR A 124 15.02 23.80 -11.88
N ASP A 125 15.66 24.66 -12.69
CA ASP A 125 14.99 25.64 -13.55
C ASP A 125 14.39 25.04 -14.84
N THR A 126 14.38 23.71 -14.98
CA THR A 126 13.91 23.01 -16.18
C THR A 126 12.91 21.92 -15.84
N ALA A 127 11.89 21.73 -16.67
CA ALA A 127 10.97 20.61 -16.51
C ALA A 127 11.74 19.28 -16.66
N LYS A 128 11.38 18.29 -15.83
CA LYS A 128 12.00 16.97 -15.83
C LYS A 128 10.98 15.90 -16.18
N SER A 129 11.30 15.09 -17.18
CA SER A 129 10.63 13.81 -17.40
C SER A 129 11.12 12.82 -16.35
N TYR A 130 10.20 12.12 -15.71
CA TYR A 130 10.51 11.17 -14.65
C TYR A 130 9.54 9.99 -14.65
N GLU A 131 9.98 8.90 -14.03
CA GLU A 131 9.15 7.75 -13.73
C GLU A 131 9.26 7.46 -12.25
N TYR A 132 8.11 7.48 -11.55
CA TYR A 132 8.01 7.04 -10.18
C TYR A 132 7.04 5.88 -10.12
N TRP A 133 7.45 4.82 -9.43
CA TRP A 133 6.58 3.70 -9.10
C TRP A 133 6.85 3.17 -7.71
N THR A 134 5.80 3.01 -6.92
CA THR A 134 5.81 2.21 -5.69
C THR A 134 5.72 0.75 -6.10
N CYS A 135 6.72 -0.07 -5.76
CA CYS A 135 6.64 -1.52 -5.94
C CYS A 135 6.26 -2.18 -4.60
N THR A 136 5.22 -3.01 -4.61
CA THR A 136 4.83 -3.81 -3.46
C THR A 136 4.85 -5.29 -3.83
N THR A 137 5.75 -6.04 -3.20
CA THR A 137 5.83 -7.51 -3.28
C THR A 137 4.87 -8.12 -2.27
N LEU A 138 3.81 -8.77 -2.74
CA LEU A 138 2.71 -9.28 -1.93
C LEU A 138 2.69 -10.80 -1.94
N ALA A 139 2.59 -11.38 -0.75
CA ALA A 139 2.35 -12.80 -0.55
C ALA A 139 1.53 -13.01 0.73
N PRO A 140 0.30 -12.47 0.84
CA PRO A 140 -0.48 -12.61 2.05
C PRO A 140 -0.74 -14.10 2.36
N GLY A 141 -0.86 -14.41 3.65
CA GLY A 141 -1.09 -15.76 4.12
C GLY A 141 0.14 -16.55 4.55
N GLU A 142 -0.07 -17.87 4.75
CA GLU A 142 0.76 -18.72 5.62
C GLU A 142 2.28 -18.54 5.47
N GLU A 143 3.00 -18.73 6.59
CA GLU A 143 4.47 -18.77 6.70
C GLU A 143 5.12 -19.94 5.93
N SER A 144 4.42 -20.52 4.96
CA SER A 144 4.95 -21.54 4.08
C SER A 144 5.94 -20.93 3.08
N THR A 145 7.14 -21.51 3.00
CA THR A 145 8.10 -21.21 1.94
C THR A 145 7.60 -21.64 0.56
N TRP A 146 6.55 -22.47 0.49
CA TRP A 146 5.93 -22.88 -0.78
C TRP A 146 4.97 -21.83 -1.36
N GLY A 147 4.69 -20.74 -0.63
CA GLY A 147 3.67 -19.76 -1.01
C GLY A 147 2.28 -20.38 -1.13
N SER A 148 1.36 -19.66 -1.77
CA SER A 148 -0.01 -20.14 -2.01
C SER A 148 -0.40 -19.96 -3.48
N PRO A 149 -0.80 -21.03 -4.19
CA PRO A 149 -1.27 -20.94 -5.57
C PRO A 149 -2.67 -20.32 -5.67
N THR A 150 -3.35 -20.10 -4.53
CA THR A 150 -4.69 -19.52 -4.44
C THR A 150 -4.66 -18.00 -4.19
N MET A 151 -3.50 -17.38 -4.40
CA MET A 151 -3.40 -15.93 -4.36
C MET A 151 -4.00 -15.31 -5.61
N ASP A 152 -4.94 -14.39 -5.40
CA ASP A 152 -5.61 -13.64 -6.45
C ASP A 152 -5.37 -12.15 -6.27
N ILE A 153 -5.09 -11.46 -7.36
CA ILE A 153 -5.05 -10.01 -7.45
C ILE A 153 -6.48 -9.48 -7.33
N VAL A 154 -6.65 -8.51 -6.43
CA VAL A 154 -7.90 -7.77 -6.25
C VAL A 154 -7.69 -6.34 -6.77
N THR A 155 -8.58 -5.87 -7.65
CA THR A 155 -8.50 -4.54 -8.27
C THR A 155 -9.84 -4.20 -8.92
N ASN A 156 -10.02 -2.94 -9.28
CA ASN A 156 -11.18 -2.39 -10.01
C ASN A 156 -10.90 -2.10 -11.49
N VAL A 157 -9.88 -2.76 -12.04
CA VAL A 157 -9.53 -2.69 -13.45
C VAL A 157 -10.00 -3.97 -14.15
N ASP A 158 -10.75 -3.83 -15.23
CA ASP A 158 -11.29 -4.97 -15.99
C ASP A 158 -10.40 -5.37 -17.18
N THR A 159 -9.47 -4.51 -17.60
CA THR A 159 -8.60 -4.76 -18.75
C THR A 159 -7.17 -4.34 -18.50
N PHE A 160 -6.23 -5.02 -19.14
CA PHE A 160 -4.83 -4.69 -19.07
C PHE A 160 -4.19 -4.72 -20.45
N ARG A 161 -3.06 -4.03 -20.58
CA ARG A 161 -2.19 -4.09 -21.74
C ARG A 161 -0.95 -4.92 -21.42
N CYS A 162 -0.69 -5.99 -22.17
CA CYS A 162 0.52 -6.79 -21.98
C CYS A 162 1.74 -6.17 -22.67
N ASP A 163 2.92 -6.28 -22.03
CA ASP A 163 4.16 -5.92 -22.70
C ASP A 163 4.42 -6.88 -23.88
N SER A 164 5.00 -6.36 -24.95
CA SER A 164 5.24 -7.09 -26.21
C SER A 164 6.08 -8.35 -26.05
N ALA A 165 6.90 -8.41 -24.99
CA ALA A 165 7.72 -9.58 -24.69
C ALA A 165 6.91 -10.78 -24.15
N TYR A 166 5.71 -10.55 -23.57
CA TYR A 166 4.95 -11.57 -22.83
C TYR A 166 3.64 -11.95 -23.53
N ARG A 167 3.76 -12.35 -24.79
CA ARG A 167 2.61 -12.71 -25.64
C ARG A 167 1.80 -13.90 -25.13
N TRP A 168 2.39 -14.76 -24.29
CA TRP A 168 1.71 -15.92 -23.71
C TRP A 168 0.44 -15.56 -22.95
N MET A 169 0.32 -14.33 -22.42
CA MET A 169 -0.87 -13.86 -21.73
C MET A 169 -2.11 -13.88 -22.65
N ALA A 170 -1.93 -13.69 -23.96
CA ALA A 170 -3.01 -13.80 -24.95
C ALA A 170 -3.46 -15.25 -25.21
N ASP A 171 -2.70 -16.25 -24.75
CA ASP A 171 -3.10 -17.67 -24.78
C ASP A 171 -3.89 -18.07 -23.51
N VAL A 172 -4.01 -17.16 -22.54
CA VAL A 172 -4.75 -17.35 -21.28
C VAL A 172 -6.03 -16.52 -21.29
N GLU A 173 -5.90 -15.25 -21.66
CA GLU A 173 -6.97 -14.25 -21.64
C GLU A 173 -7.61 -14.00 -23.00
N GLN A 174 -8.82 -13.43 -22.96
CA GLN A 174 -9.51 -12.97 -24.16
C GLN A 174 -9.06 -11.56 -24.56
N PRO A 175 -9.04 -11.22 -25.86
CA PRO A 175 -8.85 -9.84 -26.31
C PRO A 175 -9.94 -8.90 -25.75
N ALA A 176 -9.53 -7.78 -25.16
CA ALA A 176 -10.45 -6.73 -24.72
C ALA A 176 -11.12 -6.03 -25.92
N HIS A 177 -10.42 -5.97 -27.06
CA HIS A 177 -10.94 -5.46 -28.33
C HIS A 177 -10.96 -6.57 -29.39
N PRO A 178 -12.03 -7.37 -29.49
CA PRO A 178 -12.11 -8.48 -30.45
C PRO A 178 -11.96 -8.07 -31.92
N GLN A 179 -12.22 -6.79 -32.24
CA GLN A 179 -12.07 -6.24 -33.59
C GLN A 179 -10.60 -5.94 -33.93
N THR A 180 -9.74 -5.78 -32.93
CA THR A 180 -8.29 -5.51 -33.06
C THR A 180 -7.48 -6.46 -32.16
N PRO A 181 -7.58 -7.78 -32.34
CA PRO A 181 -7.10 -8.77 -31.37
C PRO A 181 -5.56 -8.80 -31.18
N THR A 182 -4.82 -8.00 -31.94
CA THR A 182 -3.36 -7.89 -31.87
C THR A 182 -2.87 -6.64 -31.11
N ASP A 183 -3.78 -5.79 -30.63
CA ASP A 183 -3.44 -4.54 -29.95
C ASP A 183 -2.91 -4.71 -28.51
N ARG A 184 -2.90 -5.97 -28.02
CA ARG A 184 -2.37 -6.42 -26.71
C ARG A 184 -3.20 -5.97 -25.52
N TYR A 185 -4.42 -5.49 -25.73
CA TYR A 185 -5.37 -5.26 -24.65
C TYR A 185 -6.17 -6.53 -24.42
N LEU A 186 -6.15 -7.01 -23.17
CA LEU A 186 -6.74 -8.27 -22.75
C LEU A 186 -7.68 -8.00 -21.57
N VAL A 187 -8.71 -8.84 -21.44
CA VAL A 187 -9.58 -8.85 -20.26
C VAL A 187 -8.79 -9.39 -19.06
N LEU A 188 -8.95 -8.77 -17.89
CA LEU A 188 -8.39 -9.26 -16.63
C LEU A 188 -9.40 -10.23 -15.97
N ASP A 189 -9.21 -11.54 -16.15
CA ASP A 189 -10.11 -12.56 -15.57
C ASP A 189 -9.33 -13.73 -14.94
N LYS A 190 -8.48 -14.37 -15.73
CA LYS A 190 -7.70 -15.53 -15.31
C LYS A 190 -6.38 -15.14 -14.69
N ILE A 191 -5.61 -14.24 -15.29
CA ILE A 191 -4.26 -13.88 -14.81
C ILE A 191 -4.30 -13.08 -13.51
N LYS A 192 -5.47 -12.72 -12.99
CA LYS A 192 -5.56 -12.28 -11.59
C LYS A 192 -5.14 -13.39 -10.63
N LYS A 193 -5.29 -14.66 -11.01
CA LYS A 193 -4.90 -15.83 -10.22
C LYS A 193 -3.44 -16.16 -10.46
N MET A 194 -2.67 -16.27 -9.39
CA MET A 194 -1.26 -16.69 -9.46
C MET A 194 -1.08 -18.02 -10.22
N SER A 195 -2.03 -18.95 -10.08
CA SER A 195 -1.99 -20.25 -10.76
C SER A 195 -2.09 -20.18 -12.29
N GLU A 196 -2.60 -19.07 -12.84
CA GLU A 196 -2.79 -18.89 -14.29
C GLU A 196 -1.57 -18.24 -14.96
N TRP A 197 -0.59 -17.77 -14.18
CA TRP A 197 0.67 -17.25 -14.71
C TRP A 197 1.57 -18.39 -15.20
N ARG A 198 1.68 -18.53 -16.53
CA ARG A 198 2.46 -19.59 -17.19
C ARG A 198 3.97 -19.31 -17.25
N GLY A 199 4.39 -18.11 -16.88
CA GLY A 199 5.78 -17.67 -16.84
C GLY A 199 5.89 -16.22 -16.39
N ASP A 200 7.10 -15.67 -16.44
CA ASP A 200 7.30 -14.27 -16.08
C ASP A 200 6.60 -13.31 -17.04
N GLY A 201 6.17 -12.16 -16.52
CA GLY A 201 5.50 -11.18 -17.37
C GLY A 201 5.17 -9.84 -16.75
N ILE A 202 5.09 -8.83 -17.62
CA ILE A 202 4.66 -7.46 -17.30
C ILE A 202 3.32 -7.19 -17.98
N ALA A 203 2.36 -6.72 -17.21
CA ALA A 203 1.10 -6.17 -17.68
C ALA A 203 0.85 -4.80 -17.03
N TYR A 204 0.02 -3.97 -17.68
CA TYR A 204 -0.37 -2.66 -17.17
C TYR A 204 -1.88 -2.53 -17.15
N GLY A 205 -2.47 -2.31 -15.97
CA GLY A 205 -3.91 -2.09 -15.82
C GLY A 205 -4.35 -0.84 -16.58
N GLN A 206 -5.54 -0.88 -17.18
CA GLN A 206 -6.09 0.24 -17.94
C GLN A 206 -7.25 0.90 -17.20
N ASP A 207 -7.54 2.16 -17.53
CA ASP A 207 -8.70 2.90 -17.04
C ASP A 207 -8.81 3.07 -15.50
N LEU A 208 -7.75 2.79 -14.75
CA LEU A 208 -7.70 3.05 -13.30
C LEU A 208 -7.93 4.54 -12.95
N ALA A 209 -7.57 5.45 -13.85
CA ALA A 209 -7.82 6.89 -13.68
C ALA A 209 -9.30 7.26 -13.82
N THR A 210 -10.07 6.49 -14.59
CA THR A 210 -11.44 6.80 -15.03
C THR A 210 -12.50 5.88 -14.44
N THR A 211 -12.09 4.76 -13.81
CA THR A 211 -12.99 3.87 -13.05
C THR A 211 -13.74 4.65 -11.96
N PRO A 212 -15.04 4.39 -11.76
CA PRO A 212 -15.83 5.07 -10.72
C PRO A 212 -15.40 4.68 -9.31
N GLN A 213 -14.82 3.50 -9.12
CA GLN A 213 -14.38 3.00 -7.82
C GLN A 213 -13.07 3.66 -7.34
N ASN A 214 -12.69 3.41 -6.08
CA ASN A 214 -11.47 3.96 -5.48
C ASN A 214 -10.20 3.41 -6.15
N ASN A 215 -9.07 4.12 -6.06
CA ASN A 215 -7.81 3.59 -6.55
C ASN A 215 -7.25 2.56 -5.56
N PHE A 216 -7.65 1.31 -5.71
CA PHE A 216 -7.14 0.22 -4.89
C PHE A 216 -6.67 -0.94 -5.74
N TRP A 217 -5.69 -1.65 -5.18
CA TRP A 217 -5.33 -2.98 -5.63
C TRP A 217 -4.68 -3.73 -4.48
N GLY A 218 -4.62 -5.04 -4.57
CA GLY A 218 -4.02 -5.87 -3.55
C GLY A 218 -3.95 -7.32 -3.98
N VAL A 219 -3.66 -8.17 -3.02
CA VAL A 219 -3.72 -9.62 -3.19
C VAL A 219 -4.51 -10.20 -2.03
N VAL A 220 -5.36 -11.18 -2.32
CA VAL A 220 -6.03 -12.03 -1.34
C VAL A 220 -5.50 -13.46 -1.46
N ASN A 221 -5.32 -14.14 -0.34
CA ASN A 221 -5.06 -15.57 -0.29
C ASN A 221 -6.34 -16.30 0.12
N HIS A 222 -6.85 -17.15 -0.78
CA HIS A 222 -8.13 -17.82 -0.55
C HIS A 222 -8.06 -19.00 0.43
N GLU A 223 -6.86 -19.52 0.75
CA GLU A 223 -6.70 -20.59 1.76
C GLU A 223 -7.03 -20.11 3.17
N ASN A 224 -6.68 -18.87 3.50
CA ASN A 224 -6.85 -18.32 4.85
C ASN A 224 -7.58 -16.96 4.92
N ARG A 225 -8.00 -16.42 3.76
CA ARG A 225 -8.71 -15.14 3.65
C ARG A 225 -7.93 -13.96 4.23
N GLU A 226 -6.61 -14.01 4.09
CA GLU A 226 -5.75 -12.87 4.39
C GLU A 226 -5.49 -12.09 3.11
N SER A 227 -5.53 -10.78 3.20
CA SER A 227 -5.20 -9.90 2.08
C SER A 227 -4.38 -8.71 2.53
N ALA A 228 -3.66 -8.13 1.58
CA ALA A 228 -2.97 -6.86 1.73
C ALA A 228 -3.38 -5.97 0.56
N VAL A 229 -3.89 -4.79 0.88
CA VAL A 229 -4.52 -3.86 -0.07
C VAL A 229 -3.85 -2.51 0.04
N ARG A 230 -3.45 -1.97 -1.11
CA ARG A 230 -2.99 -0.60 -1.27
C ARG A 230 -4.16 0.25 -1.74
N VAL A 231 -4.32 1.43 -1.14
CA VAL A 231 -5.22 2.50 -1.58
C VAL A 231 -4.40 3.76 -1.86
N GLY A 232 -4.78 4.54 -2.87
CA GLY A 232 -4.16 5.83 -3.15
C GLY A 232 -5.05 6.78 -3.96
N ASP A 233 -4.43 7.77 -4.60
CA ASP A 233 -5.12 8.75 -5.44
C ASP A 233 -4.94 8.42 -6.93
N LYS A 234 -6.02 8.11 -7.65
CA LYS A 234 -5.99 7.79 -9.10
C LYS A 234 -5.66 9.00 -9.98
N THR A 235 -5.85 10.22 -9.48
CA THR A 235 -5.54 11.45 -10.25
C THR A 235 -4.05 11.74 -10.27
N ILE A 236 -3.30 11.22 -9.29
CA ILE A 236 -1.85 11.39 -9.15
C ILE A 236 -1.10 10.11 -9.53
N THR A 237 -1.61 8.95 -9.11
CA THR A 237 -1.04 7.63 -9.37
C THR A 237 -1.97 6.76 -10.24
N PRO A 238 -2.16 7.12 -11.52
CA PRO A 238 -3.05 6.39 -12.43
C PRO A 238 -2.46 5.06 -12.91
N GLY A 239 -1.17 4.81 -12.70
CA GLY A 239 -0.48 3.61 -13.15
C GLY A 239 -0.74 2.41 -12.26
N MET A 240 -1.01 1.28 -12.88
CA MET A 240 -1.00 -0.03 -12.23
C MET A 240 -0.20 -1.00 -13.09
N LYS A 241 0.86 -1.58 -12.52
CA LYS A 241 1.65 -2.62 -13.18
C LYS A 241 1.56 -3.91 -12.39
N PHE A 242 1.42 -5.01 -13.13
CA PHE A 242 1.54 -6.37 -12.63
C PHE A 242 2.91 -6.94 -13.01
N TRP A 243 3.54 -7.64 -12.09
CA TRP A 243 4.69 -8.49 -12.38
C TRP A 243 4.68 -9.74 -11.52
N GLU A 244 4.86 -10.89 -12.15
CA GLU A 244 5.07 -12.16 -11.45
C GLU A 244 6.09 -13.02 -12.20
N TRP A 245 6.62 -14.01 -11.50
CA TRP A 245 7.37 -15.13 -12.09
C TRP A 245 6.45 -16.31 -12.47
N GLY A 246 5.19 -16.28 -12.02
CA GLY A 246 4.32 -17.44 -11.88
C GLY A 246 4.72 -18.35 -10.71
N GLN A 247 3.77 -19.10 -10.13
CA GLN A 247 3.96 -19.93 -8.93
C GLN A 247 5.27 -20.75 -8.95
N ASN A 248 5.49 -21.53 -10.01
CA ASN A 248 6.68 -22.36 -10.11
C ASN A 248 7.93 -21.56 -10.49
N GLY A 249 7.78 -20.53 -11.33
CA GLY A 249 8.91 -19.70 -11.76
C GLY A 249 9.53 -18.90 -10.61
N SER A 250 8.76 -18.62 -9.55
CA SER A 250 9.27 -17.96 -8.34
C SER A 250 10.37 -18.75 -7.63
N PHE A 251 10.35 -20.09 -7.69
CA PHE A 251 11.37 -20.95 -7.09
C PHE A 251 12.65 -21.05 -7.91
N ASP A 252 12.63 -20.64 -9.18
CA ASP A 252 13.78 -20.66 -10.08
C ASP A 252 14.65 -19.39 -9.97
N THR A 253 14.37 -18.55 -8.97
CA THR A 253 15.05 -17.29 -8.68
C THR A 253 16.23 -17.53 -7.72
N THR A 254 17.39 -16.90 -7.97
CA THR A 254 18.57 -16.93 -7.09
C THR A 254 19.27 -15.57 -7.03
N ILE A 255 20.10 -15.32 -6.00
CA ILE A 255 20.90 -14.08 -5.90
C ILE A 255 21.72 -13.74 -7.15
N PHE A 256 22.09 -14.74 -7.97
CA PHE A 256 22.88 -14.54 -9.20
C PHE A 256 22.03 -14.51 -10.47
N ARG A 257 20.74 -14.86 -10.38
CA ARG A 257 19.83 -14.99 -11.52
C ARG A 257 18.42 -14.66 -11.05
N ARG A 258 17.89 -13.51 -11.49
CA ARG A 258 16.49 -13.07 -11.27
C ARG A 258 16.15 -12.65 -9.83
N GLY A 259 17.14 -12.41 -8.97
CA GLY A 259 16.91 -12.07 -7.55
C GLY A 259 16.66 -13.32 -6.71
N SER A 260 16.66 -13.22 -5.38
CA SER A 260 16.37 -14.38 -4.50
C SER A 260 14.97 -14.25 -3.95
N SER A 261 14.10 -15.21 -4.25
CA SER A 261 12.82 -15.33 -3.58
C SER A 261 12.78 -16.57 -2.70
N GLU A 262 12.43 -16.38 -1.42
CA GLU A 262 12.22 -17.49 -0.49
C GLU A 262 10.86 -18.16 -0.69
N ARG A 263 9.91 -17.48 -1.36
CA ARG A 263 8.59 -18.02 -1.70
C ARG A 263 7.94 -17.30 -2.90
N PRO A 264 6.90 -17.88 -3.52
CA PRO A 264 6.11 -17.19 -4.53
C PRO A 264 5.46 -15.90 -4.02
N TYR A 265 5.46 -14.86 -4.87
CA TYR A 265 4.86 -13.54 -4.61
C TYR A 265 4.33 -12.92 -5.90
N ILE A 266 3.48 -11.91 -5.73
CA ILE A 266 2.94 -11.04 -6.77
C ILE A 266 3.49 -9.63 -6.57
N GLU A 267 4.03 -8.99 -7.60
CA GLU A 267 4.34 -7.56 -7.54
C GLU A 267 3.22 -6.75 -8.17
N LEU A 268 2.70 -5.82 -7.39
CA LEU A 268 1.82 -4.78 -7.87
C LEU A 268 2.49 -3.44 -7.68
N TRP A 269 2.39 -2.58 -8.69
CA TRP A 269 3.05 -1.28 -8.67
C TRP A 269 2.06 -0.15 -8.93
N ALA A 270 2.13 0.91 -8.13
CA ALA A 270 1.42 2.17 -8.37
C ALA A 270 2.37 3.21 -8.98
N GLY A 271 1.97 3.83 -10.09
CA GLY A 271 2.84 4.74 -10.84
C GLY A 271 2.22 6.10 -11.10
N THR A 272 3.07 7.13 -11.19
CA THR A 272 2.65 8.47 -11.66
C THR A 272 2.41 8.54 -13.17
N SER A 273 2.67 7.44 -13.88
CA SER A 273 2.39 7.26 -15.30
C SER A 273 1.66 5.95 -15.56
N ASP A 274 1.05 5.80 -16.75
CA ASP A 274 0.25 4.62 -17.11
C ASP A 274 1.10 3.35 -17.30
N ARG A 275 2.37 3.49 -17.65
CA ARG A 275 3.31 2.38 -17.90
C ARG A 275 4.77 2.83 -17.91
N PHE A 276 5.68 1.86 -17.90
CA PHE A 276 7.09 2.14 -18.12
C PHE A 276 7.37 2.77 -19.49
N PHE A 277 8.42 3.59 -19.53
CA PHE A 277 8.89 4.36 -20.68
C PHE A 277 7.83 5.33 -21.23
N SER A 278 6.89 5.73 -20.40
CA SER A 278 5.84 6.74 -20.65
C SER A 278 5.94 7.75 -19.50
N PRO A 279 6.95 8.63 -19.47
CA PRO A 279 7.25 9.39 -18.26
C PRO A 279 6.19 10.45 -17.96
N ALA A 280 6.01 10.72 -16.66
CA ALA A 280 5.37 11.94 -16.20
C ALA A 280 6.34 13.13 -16.35
N VAL A 281 5.83 14.35 -16.16
CA VAL A 281 6.63 15.58 -16.22
C VAL A 281 6.42 16.39 -14.95
N LEU A 282 7.52 16.73 -14.28
CA LEU A 282 7.53 17.64 -13.13
C LEU A 282 8.09 18.99 -13.58
N GLN A 283 7.31 20.06 -13.44
CA GLN A 283 7.71 21.42 -13.85
C GLN A 283 8.85 21.97 -12.98
N PRO A 284 9.58 23.02 -13.42
CA PRO A 284 10.58 23.67 -12.58
C PRO A 284 10.02 24.05 -11.22
N HIS A 285 10.75 23.75 -10.14
CA HIS A 285 10.39 24.07 -8.76
C HIS A 285 9.06 23.46 -8.28
N GLN A 286 8.46 22.54 -9.04
CA GLN A 286 7.21 21.87 -8.67
C GLN A 286 7.49 20.73 -7.69
N THR A 287 6.58 20.57 -6.73
CA THR A 287 6.48 19.37 -5.89
C THR A 287 5.18 18.64 -6.21
N GLY A 288 5.28 17.35 -6.55
CA GLY A 288 4.15 16.43 -6.56
C GLY A 288 4.10 15.66 -5.25
N SER A 289 2.94 15.61 -4.60
CA SER A 289 2.78 14.94 -3.30
C SER A 289 1.48 14.15 -3.23
N TRP A 290 1.54 12.97 -2.63
CA TRP A 290 0.38 12.09 -2.41
C TRP A 290 0.67 11.10 -1.28
N THR A 291 -0.37 10.41 -0.82
CA THR A 291 -0.25 9.33 0.16
C THR A 291 -0.78 8.04 -0.45
N GLU A 292 -0.08 6.94 -0.15
CA GLU A 292 -0.53 5.58 -0.40
C GLU A 292 -0.65 4.85 0.93
N SER A 293 -1.82 4.28 1.20
CA SER A 293 -2.07 3.51 2.42
C SER A 293 -2.03 2.03 2.09
N LEU A 294 -1.22 1.26 2.81
CA LEU A 294 -1.19 -0.20 2.74
C LEU A 294 -1.80 -0.77 4.03
N ALA A 295 -2.84 -1.59 3.89
CA ALA A 295 -3.54 -2.18 5.02
C ALA A 295 -3.75 -3.68 4.81
N PRO A 296 -3.75 -4.48 5.89
CA PRO A 296 -4.32 -5.83 5.81
C PRO A 296 -5.83 -5.74 5.59
N ALA A 297 -6.42 -6.77 5.01
CA ALA A 297 -7.87 -7.01 5.10
C ALA A 297 -8.14 -8.49 5.38
N LEU A 298 -8.57 -8.78 6.60
CA LEU A 298 -8.67 -10.15 7.12
C LEU A 298 -10.11 -10.67 7.06
N GLY A 299 -10.26 -11.95 6.73
CA GLY A 299 -11.55 -12.64 6.72
C GLY A 299 -12.43 -12.36 5.49
N LEU A 300 -11.97 -11.53 4.55
CA LEU A 300 -12.67 -11.27 3.29
C LEU A 300 -12.35 -12.37 2.27
N ALA A 301 -13.39 -12.85 1.58
CA ALA A 301 -13.22 -13.86 0.52
C ALA A 301 -12.59 -13.28 -0.75
N ASP A 302 -12.80 -11.99 -1.01
CA ASP A 302 -12.28 -11.18 -2.11
C ASP A 302 -12.41 -9.70 -1.70
N VAL A 303 -11.92 -8.74 -2.49
CA VAL A 303 -12.06 -7.30 -2.22
C VAL A 303 -12.67 -6.60 -3.42
N THR A 304 -13.89 -6.12 -3.25
CA THR A 304 -14.66 -5.41 -4.28
C THR A 304 -14.47 -3.90 -4.24
N ASN A 305 -14.06 -3.35 -3.10
CA ASN A 305 -13.68 -1.95 -2.94
C ASN A 305 -12.84 -1.76 -1.67
N ALA A 306 -12.01 -0.71 -1.62
CA ALA A 306 -11.26 -0.33 -0.43
C ALA A 306 -11.04 1.18 -0.31
N THR A 307 -10.84 1.64 0.93
CA THR A 307 -10.40 2.99 1.31
C THR A 307 -9.29 2.87 2.37
N ALA A 308 -8.73 4.00 2.82
CA ALA A 308 -7.82 4.00 3.97
C ALA A 308 -8.46 3.45 5.27
N ASP A 309 -9.81 3.51 5.36
CA ASP A 309 -10.59 3.09 6.53
C ASP A 309 -10.98 1.60 6.52
N GLY A 310 -10.68 0.87 5.44
CA GLY A 310 -10.99 -0.55 5.33
C GLY A 310 -11.21 -1.07 3.92
N ALA A 311 -11.66 -2.32 3.86
CA ALA A 311 -11.97 -3.02 2.62
C ALA A 311 -13.34 -3.71 2.73
N ALA A 312 -14.01 -3.85 1.60
CA ALA A 312 -15.32 -4.48 1.51
C ALA A 312 -15.37 -5.55 0.43
N HIS A 313 -16.09 -6.61 0.73
CA HIS A 313 -16.50 -7.64 -0.22
C HIS A 313 -18.01 -7.62 -0.38
N VAL A 314 -18.50 -7.52 -1.60
CA VAL A 314 -19.91 -7.74 -1.95
C VAL A 314 -20.02 -8.94 -2.89
N GLY A 315 -20.69 -9.98 -2.44
CA GLY A 315 -20.96 -11.19 -3.20
C GLY A 315 -22.42 -11.26 -3.65
N PHE A 316 -22.63 -11.81 -4.85
CA PHE A 316 -23.95 -12.08 -5.41
C PHE A 316 -24.07 -13.57 -5.69
N ALA A 317 -25.14 -14.20 -5.21
CA ALA A 317 -25.51 -15.55 -5.61
C ALA A 317 -26.91 -15.54 -6.21
N HIS A 318 -27.04 -16.17 -7.38
CA HIS A 318 -28.26 -16.28 -8.14
C HIS A 318 -28.79 -17.71 -8.05
N ASP A 319 -30.07 -17.84 -7.72
CA ASP A 319 -30.79 -19.12 -7.76
C ASP A 319 -32.17 -18.94 -8.40
N ASP A 320 -32.95 -20.02 -8.47
CA ASP A 320 -34.30 -20.00 -9.04
C ASP A 320 -35.29 -19.14 -8.21
N GLU A 321 -34.94 -18.79 -6.96
CA GLU A 321 -35.77 -18.01 -6.03
C GLU A 321 -35.42 -16.52 -6.03
N GLY A 322 -34.23 -16.14 -6.52
CA GLY A 322 -33.85 -14.76 -6.74
C GLY A 322 -32.34 -14.50 -6.66
N VAL A 323 -31.98 -13.32 -6.12
CA VAL A 323 -30.59 -12.90 -5.90
C VAL A 323 -30.38 -12.72 -4.40
N SER A 324 -29.41 -13.45 -3.85
CA SER A 324 -28.90 -13.19 -2.51
C SER A 324 -27.64 -12.34 -2.59
N VAL A 325 -27.57 -11.33 -1.73
CA VAL A 325 -26.42 -10.40 -1.62
C VAL A 325 -25.78 -10.60 -0.27
N THR A 326 -24.47 -10.86 -0.26
CA THR A 326 -23.67 -10.91 0.97
C THR A 326 -22.69 -9.75 0.97
N ALA A 327 -22.51 -9.12 2.12
CA ALA A 327 -21.54 -8.04 2.30
C ALA A 327 -20.70 -8.31 3.55
N SER A 328 -19.39 -8.18 3.41
CA SER A 328 -18.42 -8.28 4.50
C SER A 328 -17.50 -7.06 4.47
N VAL A 329 -17.18 -6.51 5.63
CA VAL A 329 -16.30 -5.35 5.76
C VAL A 329 -15.20 -5.68 6.75
N PHE A 330 -13.96 -5.36 6.39
CA PHE A 330 -12.84 -5.25 7.31
C PHE A 330 -12.55 -3.77 7.50
N THR A 331 -12.46 -3.30 8.75
CA THR A 331 -12.14 -1.91 9.07
C THR A 331 -10.74 -1.80 9.66
N THR A 332 -10.07 -0.70 9.32
CA THR A 332 -8.80 -0.30 9.92
C THR A 332 -9.01 0.62 11.13
N LEU A 333 -10.25 1.02 11.45
CA LEU A 333 -10.59 1.95 12.53
C LEU A 333 -10.73 1.22 13.88
N ILE A 334 -9.60 0.97 14.55
CA ILE A 334 -9.59 0.23 15.83
C ILE A 334 -10.21 1.09 16.93
N GLY A 335 -11.14 0.51 17.69
CA GLY A 335 -11.79 1.17 18.84
C GLY A 335 -12.83 2.22 18.47
N GLN A 336 -13.29 2.24 17.22
CA GLN A 336 -14.36 3.12 16.75
C GLN A 336 -15.62 2.31 16.42
N ASP A 337 -16.79 2.92 16.64
CA ASP A 337 -18.06 2.37 16.17
C ASP A 337 -18.15 2.46 14.63
N VAL A 338 -18.20 1.32 13.96
CA VAL A 338 -18.30 1.21 12.51
C VAL A 338 -19.67 0.68 12.12
N THR A 339 -20.34 1.38 11.20
CA THR A 339 -21.61 0.93 10.62
C THR A 339 -21.44 0.58 9.16
N ALA A 340 -21.75 -0.67 8.82
CA ALA A 340 -21.88 -1.13 7.44
C ALA A 340 -23.35 -1.13 7.03
N ALA A 341 -23.67 -0.54 5.88
CA ALA A 341 -25.03 -0.49 5.36
C ALA A 341 -25.06 -0.92 3.89
N LEU A 342 -26.03 -1.76 3.54
CA LEU A 342 -26.39 -2.03 2.15
C LEU A 342 -27.44 -1.01 1.73
N VAL A 343 -27.16 -0.25 0.69
CA VAL A 343 -27.99 0.86 0.22
C VAL A 343 -28.42 0.59 -1.22
N ASP A 344 -29.71 0.81 -1.49
CA ASP A 344 -30.23 0.82 -2.86
C ASP A 344 -29.71 2.07 -3.59
N ASP A 345 -28.91 1.87 -4.63
CA ASP A 345 -28.23 2.95 -5.36
C ASP A 345 -29.21 3.93 -6.02
N SER A 346 -30.39 3.46 -6.44
CA SER A 346 -31.37 4.27 -7.16
C SER A 346 -32.18 5.19 -6.26
N THR A 347 -32.48 4.73 -5.03
CA THR A 347 -33.35 5.44 -4.08
C THR A 347 -32.58 6.03 -2.90
N GLY A 348 -31.36 5.56 -2.64
CA GLY A 348 -30.59 5.88 -1.44
C GLY A 348 -31.12 5.21 -0.17
N SER A 349 -32.08 4.28 -0.28
CA SER A 349 -32.70 3.63 0.88
C SER A 349 -31.78 2.58 1.48
N THR A 350 -31.60 2.58 2.80
CA THR A 350 -30.90 1.50 3.50
C THR A 350 -31.75 0.23 3.50
N LEU A 351 -31.26 -0.81 2.84
CA LEU A 351 -31.91 -2.13 2.78
C LEU A 351 -31.63 -2.94 4.05
N THR A 352 -30.40 -2.86 4.57
CA THR A 352 -29.98 -3.45 5.83
C THR A 352 -28.73 -2.74 6.36
N SER A 353 -28.49 -2.81 7.67
CA SER A 353 -27.29 -2.26 8.30
C SER A 353 -26.89 -3.03 9.55
N ALA A 354 -25.60 -3.04 9.85
CA ALA A 354 -25.03 -3.58 11.08
C ALA A 354 -23.98 -2.62 11.64
N THR A 355 -23.95 -2.49 12.96
CA THR A 355 -22.95 -1.67 13.68
C THR A 355 -22.12 -2.57 14.58
N HIS A 356 -20.82 -2.36 14.58
CA HIS A 356 -19.85 -3.02 15.45
C HIS A 356 -19.00 -1.96 16.14
N GLY A 357 -18.72 -2.12 17.44
CA GLY A 357 -17.84 -1.25 18.22
C GLY A 357 -16.69 -2.00 18.88
#